data_AF-A0A4Y2MGH1-F1
#
_entry.id   AF-A0A4Y2MGH1-F1
#
_cell.length_a   1.000
_cell.length_b   1.000
_cell.length_c   1.000
_cell.angle_alpha   90.00
_cell.angle_beta   90.00
_cell.angle_gamma   90.00
#
_symmetry.space_group_name_H-M   'P 1'
#
loop_
_entity.id
_entity.type
_entity.pdbx_description
1 polymer ?
#
loop_
_entity_poly.entity_id
_entity_poly.type
_entity_poly.pdbx_seq_one_letter_code
_entity_poly.pdbx_strand_id
1 'polypeptide(L)'
;MSSDLQTKISRDIIAINLTVNNTHFIFISVYCSPSEDIVPILQQLESIIEVHQDSFISINGDFTAKSSAWGPTEQDERGKALLELVFRQDLDIGNDIYSAPTFDSERGKSWIDLTLTKDISREDFKNWVVHQDVTASDHNLITYEITYEKSERPKNKCWKIEDLKLIDFRKDPYLTILKLKGIKIDENNIEEILEGLDEIMNIYLC
;
A
#
# COMPACT_ATOMS: atom_id res chain seq x y z
N MET A 1 -30.39 -2.61 -14.07
CA MET A 1 -29.14 -2.57 -13.30
C MET A 1 -28.13 -1.83 -14.15
N SER A 2 -28.03 -0.52 -13.98
CA SER A 2 -26.98 0.30 -14.58
C SER A 2 -25.93 0.48 -13.49
N SER A 3 -24.71 0.02 -13.72
CA SER A 3 -23.56 0.48 -12.93
C SER A 3 -23.28 1.90 -13.38
N ASP A 4 -23.62 2.90 -12.57
CA ASP A 4 -23.35 4.29 -12.90
C ASP A 4 -21.84 4.52 -12.75
N LEU A 5 -21.11 4.38 -13.87
CA LEU A 5 -19.70 4.70 -13.98
C LEU A 5 -19.56 6.22 -13.91
N GLN A 6 -19.16 6.73 -12.76
CA GLN A 6 -18.83 8.16 -12.61
C GLN A 6 -17.31 8.31 -12.72
N THR A 7 -16.86 9.15 -13.64
CA THR A 7 -15.43 9.38 -13.89
C THR A 7 -15.06 10.81 -13.54
N LYS A 8 -14.00 11.00 -12.77
CA LYS A 8 -13.34 12.30 -12.59
C LYS A 8 -12.04 12.29 -13.40
N ILE A 9 -11.86 13.31 -14.22
CA ILE A 9 -10.70 13.43 -15.11
C ILE A 9 -10.07 14.81 -14.89
N SER A 10 -8.78 14.83 -14.58
CA SER A 10 -7.91 15.99 -14.70
C SER A 10 -6.75 15.66 -15.64
N ARG A 11 -5.80 16.58 -15.83
CA ARG A 11 -4.61 16.34 -16.67
C ARG A 11 -3.79 15.15 -16.17
N ASP A 12 -3.66 15.03 -14.85
CA ASP A 12 -2.68 14.17 -14.18
C ASP A 12 -3.33 13.04 -13.38
N ILE A 13 -4.66 13.07 -13.18
CA ILE A 13 -5.41 12.08 -12.42
C ILE A 13 -6.67 11.66 -13.19
N ILE A 14 -6.86 10.36 -13.32
CA ILE A 14 -8.11 9.76 -13.80
C ILE A 14 -8.64 8.87 -12.68
N ALA A 15 -9.86 9.12 -12.22
CA ALA A 15 -10.52 8.29 -11.23
C ALA A 15 -11.82 7.70 -11.80
N ILE A 16 -11.97 6.39 -11.67
CA ILE A 16 -13.09 5.61 -12.20
C ILE A 16 -13.82 4.97 -11.02
N ASN A 17 -15.08 5.34 -10.83
CA ASN A 17 -15.95 4.75 -9.81
C ASN A 17 -16.71 3.55 -10.40
N LEU A 18 -16.56 2.40 -9.77
CA LEU A 18 -17.24 1.16 -10.14
C LEU A 18 -18.07 0.67 -8.96
N THR A 19 -19.35 0.38 -9.19
CA THR A 19 -20.19 -0.27 -8.18
C THR A 19 -20.51 -1.70 -8.61
N VAL A 20 -20.10 -2.68 -7.81
CA VAL A 20 -20.36 -4.10 -8.03
C VAL A 20 -21.08 -4.66 -6.81
N ASN A 21 -22.27 -5.24 -6.99
CA ASN A 21 -23.02 -5.89 -5.90
C ASN A 21 -23.25 -5.02 -4.63
N ASN A 22 -23.51 -3.71 -4.81
CA ASN A 22 -23.62 -2.70 -3.75
C ASN A 22 -22.31 -2.36 -3.02
N THR A 23 -21.18 -2.74 -3.59
CA THR A 23 -19.84 -2.38 -3.10
C THR A 23 -19.24 -1.34 -4.04
N HIS A 24 -18.68 -0.28 -3.45
CA HIS A 24 -18.08 0.82 -4.18
C HIS A 24 -16.57 0.62 -4.29
N PHE A 25 -16.07 0.68 -5.51
CA PHE A 25 -14.65 0.65 -5.85
C PHE A 25 -14.29 1.93 -6.57
N ILE A 26 -13.08 2.43 -6.34
CA ILE A 26 -12.50 3.53 -7.10
C ILE A 26 -11.09 3.14 -7.54
N PHE A 27 -10.88 3.20 -8.85
CA PHE A 27 -9.59 2.98 -9.48
C PHE A 27 -9.05 4.33 -9.93
N ILE A 28 -7.89 4.71 -9.40
CA ILE A 28 -7.25 5.99 -9.66
C ILE A 28 -5.96 5.72 -10.41
N SER A 29 -5.80 6.36 -11.58
CA SER A 29 -4.54 6.45 -12.29
C SER A 29 -3.94 7.83 -12.08
N VAL A 30 -2.65 7.90 -11.73
CA VAL A 30 -1.93 9.14 -11.43
C VAL A 30 -0.66 9.22 -12.28
N TYR A 31 -0.36 10.43 -12.77
CA TYR A 31 0.93 10.74 -13.40
C TYR A 31 1.51 12.01 -12.77
N CYS A 32 2.69 11.91 -12.18
CA CYS A 32 3.38 13.03 -11.57
C CYS A 32 4.63 13.37 -12.38
N SER A 33 4.57 14.41 -13.20
CA SER A 33 5.71 14.84 -14.01
C SER A 33 6.99 15.04 -13.16
N PRO A 34 8.17 14.58 -13.63
CA PRO A 34 9.44 14.82 -12.95
C PRO A 34 9.83 16.31 -12.90
N SER A 35 9.27 17.14 -13.78
CA SER A 35 9.61 18.57 -13.90
C SER A 35 8.69 19.49 -13.08
N GLU A 36 7.66 18.95 -12.45
CA GLU A 36 6.66 19.71 -11.69
C GLU A 36 6.68 19.29 -10.22
N ASP A 37 6.24 20.19 -9.34
CA ASP A 37 6.07 19.86 -7.92
C ASP A 37 4.98 18.79 -7.76
N ILE A 38 5.26 17.77 -6.95
CA ILE A 38 4.35 16.65 -6.68
C ILE A 38 3.20 17.09 -5.75
N VAL A 39 3.45 18.06 -4.87
CA VAL A 39 2.52 18.42 -3.77
C VAL A 39 1.11 18.78 -4.26
N PRO A 40 0.92 19.60 -5.32
CA PRO A 40 -0.43 19.91 -5.81
C PRO A 40 -1.20 18.69 -6.33
N ILE A 41 -0.52 17.69 -6.89
CA ILE A 41 -1.13 16.44 -7.36
C ILE A 41 -1.51 15.58 -6.14
N LEU A 42 -0.63 15.50 -5.13
CA LEU A 42 -0.94 14.78 -3.88
C LEU A 42 -2.15 15.37 -3.14
N GLN A 43 -2.29 16.70 -3.11
CA GLN A 43 -3.46 17.37 -2.51
C GLN A 43 -4.75 17.07 -3.28
N GLN A 44 -4.69 17.02 -4.61
CA GLN A 44 -5.85 16.62 -5.42
C GLN A 44 -6.22 15.16 -5.21
N LEU A 45 -5.21 14.28 -5.11
CA LEU A 45 -5.41 12.87 -4.80
C LEU A 45 -6.04 12.67 -3.43
N GLU A 46 -5.53 13.37 -2.41
CA GLU A 46 -6.07 13.39 -1.04
C GLU A 46 -7.55 13.79 -1.04
N SER A 47 -7.89 14.88 -1.75
CA SER A 47 -9.28 15.34 -1.86
C SER A 47 -10.20 14.31 -2.51
N ILE A 48 -9.69 13.47 -3.43
CA ILE A 48 -10.47 12.38 -4.03
C ILE A 48 -10.66 11.25 -3.01
N ILE A 49 -9.61 10.85 -2.30
CA ILE A 49 -9.68 9.82 -1.26
C ILE A 49 -10.69 10.21 -0.18
N GLU A 50 -10.67 11.47 0.28
CA GLU A 50 -11.57 11.98 1.32
C GLU A 50 -13.05 11.97 0.91
N VAL A 51 -13.35 12.16 -0.38
CA VAL A 51 -14.73 12.07 -0.90
C VAL A 51 -15.20 10.61 -0.99
N HIS A 52 -14.28 9.66 -1.06
CA HIS A 52 -14.54 8.25 -1.33
C HIS A 52 -14.15 7.33 -0.16
N GLN A 53 -14.23 7.81 1.09
CA GLN A 53 -13.82 7.05 2.29
C GLN A 53 -14.57 5.73 2.50
N ASP A 54 -15.80 5.58 1.96
CA ASP A 54 -16.58 4.35 2.06
C ASP A 54 -16.33 3.37 0.88
N SER A 55 -15.30 3.62 0.06
CA SER A 55 -14.97 2.82 -1.13
C SER A 55 -13.66 2.06 -0.97
N PHE A 56 -13.56 0.89 -1.61
CA PHE A 56 -12.29 0.21 -1.81
C PHE A 56 -11.48 0.96 -2.86
N ILE A 57 -10.28 1.42 -2.52
CA ILE A 57 -9.48 2.30 -3.38
C ILE A 57 -8.25 1.56 -3.90
N SER A 58 -7.99 1.66 -5.19
CA SER A 58 -6.72 1.27 -5.81
C SER A 58 -6.16 2.46 -6.60
N ILE A 59 -4.95 2.86 -6.29
CA ILE A 59 -4.25 4.00 -6.88
C ILE A 59 -3.00 3.47 -7.58
N ASN A 60 -2.83 3.79 -8.85
CA ASN A 60 -1.73 3.30 -9.66
C ASN A 60 -1.14 4.45 -10.44
N GLY A 61 0.18 4.57 -10.49
CA GLY A 61 0.74 5.69 -11.21
C GLY A 61 2.25 5.78 -11.20
N ASP A 62 2.76 6.55 -12.16
CA ASP A 62 4.13 7.06 -12.14
C ASP A 62 4.14 8.27 -11.21
N PHE A 63 4.69 8.11 -10.00
CA PHE A 63 4.84 9.22 -9.06
C PHE A 63 6.16 9.96 -9.27
N THR A 64 7.10 9.37 -10.02
CA THR A 64 8.49 9.84 -10.12
C THR A 64 9.05 10.21 -8.73
N ALA A 65 8.85 9.34 -7.76
CA ALA A 65 9.19 9.55 -6.35
C ALA A 65 9.95 8.34 -5.81
N LYS A 66 11.02 8.59 -5.03
CA LYS A 66 11.92 7.52 -4.57
C LYS A 66 11.82 7.33 -3.06
N SER A 67 11.66 6.08 -2.62
CA SER A 67 11.75 5.70 -1.21
C SER A 67 12.15 4.24 -1.07
N SER A 68 12.86 3.93 0.01
CA SER A 68 13.15 2.56 0.42
C SER A 68 11.89 1.76 0.77
N ALA A 69 10.74 2.42 0.91
CA ALA A 69 9.46 1.78 1.22
C ALA A 69 8.86 1.00 0.03
N TRP A 70 9.26 1.29 -1.21
CA TRP A 70 8.74 0.64 -2.43
C TRP A 70 9.82 0.22 -3.43
N GLY A 71 11.09 0.31 -3.06
CA GLY A 71 12.20 -0.19 -3.87
C GLY A 71 13.58 0.13 -3.29
N PRO A 72 14.65 -0.49 -3.81
CA PRO A 72 16.02 -0.33 -3.32
C PRO A 72 16.65 0.99 -3.79
N THR A 73 16.18 2.12 -3.25
CA THR A 73 16.66 3.46 -3.58
C THR A 73 16.73 4.37 -2.36
N GLU A 74 17.53 5.43 -2.44
CA GLU A 74 17.56 6.47 -1.41
C GLU A 74 16.32 7.35 -1.53
N GLN A 75 15.72 7.68 -0.38
CA GLN A 75 14.51 8.49 -0.34
C GLN A 75 14.80 9.93 -0.78
N ASP A 76 13.98 10.45 -1.70
CA ASP A 76 14.00 11.86 -2.09
C ASP A 76 12.84 12.65 -1.45
N GLU A 77 12.84 13.98 -1.63
CA GLU A 77 11.80 14.85 -1.06
C GLU A 77 10.41 14.53 -1.61
N ARG A 78 10.31 14.05 -2.86
CA ARG A 78 9.04 13.63 -3.46
C ARG A 78 8.52 12.36 -2.78
N GLY A 79 9.40 11.39 -2.56
CA GLY A 79 9.10 10.17 -1.84
C GLY A 79 8.74 10.43 -0.40
N LYS A 80 9.37 11.41 0.25
CA LYS A 80 8.96 11.88 1.58
C LYS A 80 7.53 12.44 1.58
N ALA A 81 7.21 13.36 0.68
CA ALA A 81 5.87 13.94 0.59
C ALA A 81 4.79 12.88 0.29
N LEU A 82 5.09 11.94 -0.62
CA LEU A 82 4.20 10.83 -0.95
C LEU A 82 4.02 9.88 0.25
N LEU A 83 5.10 9.55 0.96
CA LEU A 83 5.03 8.67 2.12
C LEU A 83 4.25 9.31 3.28
N GLU A 84 4.36 10.64 3.45
CA GLU A 84 3.51 11.37 4.39
C GLU A 84 2.02 11.28 4.03
N LEU A 85 1.66 11.33 2.74
CA LEU A 85 0.29 11.10 2.28
C LEU A 85 -0.16 9.67 2.56
N VAL A 86 0.68 8.68 2.22
CA VAL A 86 0.43 7.25 2.47
C VAL A 86 0.06 7.01 3.94
N PHE A 87 0.86 7.55 4.87
CA PHE A 87 0.56 7.43 6.30
C PHE A 87 -0.69 8.18 6.74
N ARG A 88 -0.92 9.39 6.22
CA ARG A 88 -2.05 10.23 6.64
C ARG A 88 -3.39 9.66 6.18
N GLN A 89 -3.42 9.09 4.98
CA GLN A 89 -4.62 8.52 4.38
C GLN A 89 -4.77 7.02 4.64
N ASP A 90 -3.90 6.43 5.47
CA ASP A 90 -3.91 5.01 5.82
C ASP A 90 -3.96 4.13 4.57
N LEU A 91 -2.98 4.36 3.67
CA LEU A 91 -2.81 3.62 2.43
C LEU A 91 -1.78 2.51 2.63
N ASP A 92 -2.06 1.35 2.05
CA ASP A 92 -1.10 0.27 1.92
C ASP A 92 -0.27 0.44 0.64
N ILE A 93 1.02 0.14 0.75
CA ILE A 93 1.93 0.05 -0.40
C ILE A 93 1.86 -1.38 -0.93
N GLY A 94 1.36 -1.54 -2.16
CA GLY A 94 1.22 -2.83 -2.83
C GLY A 94 2.50 -3.31 -3.54
N ASN A 95 3.48 -2.42 -3.74
CA ASN A 95 4.75 -2.76 -4.36
C ASN A 95 5.54 -3.79 -3.55
N ASP A 96 6.13 -4.78 -4.23
CA ASP A 96 7.18 -5.62 -3.65
C ASP A 96 8.52 -4.87 -3.67
N ILE A 97 9.11 -4.66 -2.49
CA ILE A 97 10.39 -3.96 -2.32
C ILE A 97 11.57 -4.70 -2.96
N TYR A 98 11.44 -6.01 -3.22
CA TYR A 98 12.45 -6.84 -3.87
C TYR A 98 12.19 -7.05 -5.37
N SER A 99 11.19 -6.36 -5.91
CA SER A 99 10.84 -6.46 -7.32
C SER A 99 11.93 -5.94 -8.27
N ALA A 100 11.83 -6.38 -9.52
CA ALA A 100 12.51 -5.74 -10.63
C ALA A 100 12.13 -4.25 -10.75
N PRO A 101 13.01 -3.39 -11.33
CA PRO A 101 12.74 -1.97 -11.48
C PRO A 101 11.48 -1.74 -12.33
N THR A 102 10.65 -0.79 -11.92
CA THR A 102 9.46 -0.40 -12.67
C THR A 102 9.78 0.49 -13.87
N PHE A 103 10.94 1.13 -13.86
CA PHE A 103 11.51 1.86 -14.98
C PHE A 103 12.94 1.39 -15.25
N ASP A 104 13.23 1.01 -16.50
CA ASP A 104 14.53 0.51 -16.95
C ASP A 104 14.86 1.12 -18.32
N SER A 105 15.81 2.05 -18.33
CA SER A 105 16.28 2.74 -19.54
C SER A 105 17.80 2.64 -19.67
N GLU A 106 18.34 3.04 -20.82
CA GLU A 106 19.79 3.19 -21.01
C GLU A 106 20.45 4.13 -19.98
N ARG A 107 19.66 5.02 -19.35
CA ARG A 107 20.14 5.99 -18.35
C ARG A 107 20.13 5.44 -16.92
N GLY A 108 19.49 4.30 -16.69
CA GLY A 108 19.41 3.67 -15.38
C GLY A 108 18.05 3.08 -15.08
N LYS A 109 17.99 2.49 -13.89
CA LYS A 109 16.85 1.75 -13.33
C LYS A 109 16.26 2.51 -12.14
N SER A 110 14.94 2.49 -11.99
CA SER A 110 14.26 3.08 -10.82
C SER A 110 12.92 2.42 -10.51
N TRP A 111 12.44 2.64 -9.28
CA TRP A 111 11.16 2.18 -8.76
C TRP A 111 10.28 3.40 -8.49
N ILE A 112 9.67 3.92 -9.55
CA ILE A 112 8.94 5.19 -9.55
C ILE A 112 7.44 5.05 -9.82
N ASP A 113 7.05 3.92 -10.40
CA ASP A 113 5.65 3.50 -10.50
C ASP A 113 5.20 2.76 -9.22
N LEU A 114 4.06 3.18 -8.65
CA LEU A 114 3.51 2.60 -7.43
C LEU A 114 2.07 2.12 -7.62
N THR A 115 1.73 1.07 -6.86
CA THR A 115 0.37 0.63 -6.59
C THR A 115 0.10 0.84 -5.10
N LEU A 116 -0.87 1.69 -4.77
CA LEU A 116 -1.34 1.94 -3.41
C LEU A 116 -2.79 1.47 -3.28
N THR A 117 -3.18 1.02 -2.09
CA THR A 117 -4.54 0.56 -1.83
C THR A 117 -5.09 1.13 -0.54
N LYS A 118 -6.42 1.29 -0.46
CA LYS A 118 -7.14 1.62 0.76
C LYS A 118 -8.31 0.67 0.95
N ASP A 119 -8.46 0.15 2.17
CA ASP A 119 -9.53 -0.76 2.57
C ASP A 119 -9.56 -2.10 1.80
N ILE A 120 -8.54 -2.40 1.00
CA ILE A 120 -8.33 -3.68 0.32
C ILE A 120 -7.38 -4.50 1.16
N SER A 121 -7.81 -5.69 1.62
CA SER A 121 -6.98 -6.52 2.47
C SER A 121 -5.80 -7.13 1.70
N ARG A 122 -4.73 -7.50 2.40
CA ARG A 122 -3.61 -8.26 1.82
C ARG A 122 -4.02 -9.62 1.26
N GLU A 123 -5.13 -10.19 1.75
CA GLU A 123 -5.67 -11.43 1.21
C GLU A 123 -6.43 -11.19 -0.10
N ASP A 124 -6.99 -10.00 -0.29
CA ASP A 124 -7.70 -9.62 -1.51
C ASP A 124 -6.73 -9.11 -2.59
N PHE A 125 -5.61 -8.50 -2.21
CA PHE A 125 -4.58 -7.99 -3.11
C PHE A 125 -3.45 -9.01 -3.32
N LYS A 126 -3.38 -9.60 -4.52
CA LYS A 126 -2.49 -10.74 -4.81
C LYS A 126 -1.74 -10.56 -6.12
N ASN A 127 -0.73 -11.41 -6.31
CA ASN A 127 -0.01 -11.59 -7.57
C ASN A 127 0.57 -10.29 -8.15
N TRP A 128 0.97 -9.35 -7.28
CA TRP A 128 1.64 -8.14 -7.72
C TRP A 128 3.02 -8.48 -8.26
N VAL A 129 3.31 -8.09 -9.51
CA VAL A 129 4.56 -8.41 -10.18
C VAL A 129 4.91 -7.37 -11.24
N VAL A 130 6.21 -7.13 -11.41
CA VAL A 130 6.79 -6.32 -12.49
C VAL A 130 7.28 -7.26 -13.60
N HIS A 131 6.72 -7.11 -14.80
CA HIS A 131 7.14 -7.86 -15.98
C HIS A 131 8.27 -7.12 -16.70
N GLN A 132 9.40 -7.80 -16.89
CA GLN A 132 10.57 -7.27 -17.60
C GLN A 132 10.63 -7.69 -19.07
N ASP A 133 9.52 -8.21 -19.61
CA ASP A 133 9.43 -8.51 -21.04
C ASP A 133 9.63 -7.23 -21.85
N VAL A 134 10.21 -7.35 -23.05
CA VAL A 134 10.50 -6.20 -23.91
C VAL A 134 9.19 -5.51 -24.28
N THR A 135 8.90 -4.41 -23.60
CA THR A 135 7.86 -3.47 -24.00
C THR A 135 8.45 -2.42 -24.93
N ALA A 136 7.60 -1.66 -25.62
CA ALA A 136 8.04 -0.49 -26.39
C ALA A 136 8.28 0.76 -25.52
N SER A 137 8.36 0.59 -24.19
CA SER A 137 8.48 1.64 -23.17
C SER A 137 9.67 1.34 -22.25
N ASP A 138 10.26 2.41 -21.70
CA ASP A 138 11.22 2.28 -20.61
C ASP A 138 10.52 1.88 -19.28
N HIS A 139 9.19 2.01 -19.20
CA HIS A 139 8.41 1.51 -18.06
C HIS A 139 8.03 0.04 -18.25
N ASN A 140 8.28 -0.75 -17.22
CA ASN A 140 7.91 -2.15 -17.12
C ASN A 140 6.45 -2.30 -16.68
N LEU A 141 5.76 -3.30 -17.23
CA LEU A 141 4.36 -3.55 -16.93
C LEU A 141 4.21 -4.07 -15.51
N ILE A 142 3.31 -3.46 -14.73
CA ILE A 142 2.90 -3.95 -13.42
C ILE A 142 1.54 -4.63 -13.56
N THR A 143 1.39 -5.83 -13.00
CA THR A 143 0.10 -6.50 -12.88
C THR A 143 -0.14 -6.95 -11.45
N TYR A 144 -1.40 -6.98 -11.04
CA TYR A 144 -1.84 -7.54 -9.78
C TYR A 144 -3.32 -7.92 -9.90
N GLU A 145 -3.82 -8.63 -8.90
CA GLU A 145 -5.21 -9.07 -8.80
C GLU A 145 -5.84 -8.51 -7.53
N ILE A 146 -7.06 -7.99 -7.66
CA ILE A 146 -7.93 -7.69 -6.51
C ILE A 146 -9.09 -8.68 -6.58
N THR A 147 -9.12 -9.61 -5.63
CA THR A 147 -10.25 -10.52 -5.46
C THR A 147 -11.26 -9.89 -4.50
N TYR A 148 -12.54 -9.95 -4.86
CA TYR A 148 -13.62 -9.56 -3.95
C TYR A 148 -14.59 -10.71 -3.82
N GLU A 149 -14.60 -11.34 -2.66
CA GLU A 149 -15.68 -12.21 -2.25
C GLU A 149 -16.62 -11.46 -1.33
N LYS A 150 -17.91 -11.49 -1.65
CA LYS A 150 -18.95 -11.01 -0.73
C LYS A 150 -19.07 -11.99 0.43
N SER A 151 -18.10 -11.98 1.33
CA SER A 151 -18.30 -12.58 2.64
C SER A 151 -19.32 -11.73 3.39
N GLU A 152 -20.22 -12.37 4.13
CA GLU A 152 -20.90 -11.69 5.24
C GLU A 152 -19.80 -11.36 6.24
N ARG A 153 -19.06 -10.26 6.00
CA ARG A 153 -18.05 -9.79 6.94
C ARG A 153 -18.78 -9.67 8.27
N PRO A 154 -18.41 -10.43 9.31
CA PRO A 154 -18.95 -10.17 10.64
C PRO A 154 -18.65 -8.69 10.88
N LYS A 155 -19.70 -7.88 11.14
CA LYS A 155 -19.55 -6.47 11.49
C LYS A 155 -18.34 -6.38 12.39
N ASN A 156 -17.32 -5.62 11.97
CA ASN A 156 -16.06 -5.46 12.68
C ASN A 156 -16.35 -5.58 14.17
N LYS A 157 -15.74 -6.56 14.85
CA LYS A 157 -15.73 -6.54 16.31
C LYS A 157 -15.21 -5.16 16.65
N CYS A 158 -16.10 -4.27 17.08
CA CYS A 158 -15.70 -3.03 17.70
C CYS A 158 -14.94 -3.49 18.92
N TRP A 159 -13.61 -3.48 18.83
CA TRP A 159 -12.75 -3.78 19.95
C TRP A 159 -13.12 -2.79 21.03
N LYS A 160 -13.84 -3.26 22.05
CA LYS A 160 -14.02 -2.43 23.22
C LYS A 160 -12.63 -2.30 23.81
N ILE A 161 -12.16 -1.07 24.00
CA ILE A 161 -10.88 -0.79 24.67
C ILE A 161 -10.83 -1.50 26.04
N GLU A 162 -11.99 -1.77 26.63
CA GLU A 162 -12.20 -2.53 27.86
C GLU A 162 -11.78 -4.01 27.77
N ASP A 163 -11.88 -4.63 26.57
CA ASP A 163 -11.52 -6.02 26.32
C ASP A 163 -10.04 -6.17 25.89
N LEU A 164 -9.43 -5.09 25.41
CA LEU A 164 -7.99 -5.01 25.16
C LEU A 164 -7.25 -4.97 26.51
N LYS A 165 -6.53 -6.03 26.84
CA LYS A 165 -5.59 -6.05 27.98
C LYS A 165 -4.34 -5.21 27.70
N LEU A 166 -4.51 -3.92 27.45
CA LEU A 166 -3.48 -2.95 27.06
C LEU A 166 -2.29 -2.90 28.03
N ILE A 167 -2.54 -3.13 29.33
CA ILE A 167 -1.48 -3.17 30.34
C ILE A 167 -0.62 -4.43 30.21
N ASP A 168 -1.23 -5.56 29.83
CA ASP A 168 -0.52 -6.81 29.59
C ASP A 168 0.21 -6.75 28.24
N PHE A 169 -0.44 -6.20 27.20
CA PHE A 169 0.20 -5.88 25.91
C PHE A 169 1.37 -4.91 26.05
N ARG A 170 1.44 -4.05 27.07
CA ARG A 170 2.63 -3.21 27.26
C ARG A 170 3.81 -3.97 27.88
N LYS A 171 3.54 -5.03 28.66
CA LYS A 171 4.56 -5.78 29.38
C LYS A 171 5.22 -6.84 28.51
N ASP A 172 4.44 -7.58 27.73
CA ASP A 172 4.95 -8.76 27.01
C ASP A 172 5.83 -8.41 25.80
N PRO A 173 5.46 -7.48 24.89
CA PRO A 173 6.34 -6.97 23.84
C PRO A 173 7.58 -6.29 24.42
N TYR A 174 7.48 -5.56 25.53
CA TYR A 174 8.65 -4.97 26.18
C TYR A 174 9.61 -6.04 26.71
N LEU A 175 9.08 -7.11 27.31
CA LEU A 175 9.87 -8.24 27.81
C LEU A 175 10.47 -9.06 26.67
N THR A 176 9.76 -9.19 25.54
CA THR A 176 10.27 -9.83 24.32
C THR A 176 11.35 -9.00 23.66
N ILE A 177 11.17 -7.69 23.51
CA ILE A 177 12.22 -6.76 23.04
C ILE A 177 13.46 -6.84 23.96
N LEU A 178 13.28 -7.00 25.27
CA LEU A 178 14.39 -7.24 26.20
C LEU A 178 15.07 -8.60 26.04
N LYS A 179 14.33 -9.67 25.72
CA LYS A 179 14.90 -10.99 25.41
C LYS A 179 15.67 -10.98 24.08
N LEU A 180 15.18 -10.21 23.10
CA LEU A 180 15.80 -10.04 21.79
C LEU A 180 17.01 -9.10 21.84
N LYS A 181 17.14 -8.28 22.89
CA LYS A 181 18.29 -7.38 23.06
C LYS A 181 19.59 -8.18 23.18
N GLY A 182 20.46 -8.02 22.18
CA GLY A 182 21.77 -8.67 22.13
C GLY A 182 21.80 -9.94 21.30
N ILE A 183 20.66 -10.42 20.79
CA ILE A 183 20.61 -11.46 19.76
C ILE A 183 21.03 -10.81 18.44
N LYS A 184 22.06 -11.37 17.78
CA LYS A 184 22.42 -10.98 16.42
C LYS A 184 21.46 -11.68 15.47
N ILE A 185 20.72 -10.90 14.69
CA ILE A 185 19.81 -11.44 13.68
C ILE A 185 20.64 -12.01 12.53
N ASP A 186 20.41 -13.28 12.20
CA ASP A 186 20.99 -13.97 11.04
C ASP A 186 19.98 -14.96 10.45
N GLU A 187 20.28 -15.48 9.26
CA GLU A 187 19.37 -16.35 8.48
C GLU A 187 18.89 -17.58 9.26
N ASN A 188 19.60 -18.02 10.30
CA ASN A 188 19.23 -19.20 11.08
C ASN A 188 18.28 -18.90 12.25
N ASN A 189 18.05 -17.62 12.59
CA ASN A 189 17.23 -17.23 13.74
C ASN A 189 16.09 -16.27 13.40
N ILE A 190 16.01 -15.78 12.15
CA ILE A 190 14.95 -14.86 11.71
C ILE A 190 13.56 -15.49 11.84
N GLU A 191 13.37 -16.72 11.35
CA GLU A 191 12.05 -17.38 11.37
C GLU A 191 11.54 -17.59 12.80
N GLU A 192 12.39 -18.08 13.71
CA GLU A 192 12.03 -18.29 15.12
C GLU A 192 11.68 -16.97 15.83
N ILE A 193 12.37 -15.88 15.50
CA ILE A 193 12.08 -14.54 16.05
C ILE A 193 10.74 -14.02 15.53
N LEU A 194 10.44 -14.21 14.25
CA LEU A 194 9.18 -13.78 13.64
C LEU A 194 7.99 -14.58 14.20
N GLU A 195 8.11 -15.90 14.30
CA GLU A 195 7.08 -16.75 14.92
C GLU A 195 6.78 -16.32 16.36
N GLY A 196 7.83 -16.04 17.15
CA GLY A 196 7.66 -15.58 18.54
C GLY A 196 6.98 -14.20 18.64
N LEU A 197 7.18 -13.31 17.66
CA LEU A 197 6.49 -12.01 17.61
C LEU A 197 5.03 -12.16 17.19
N ASP A 198 4.75 -13.04 16.22
CA ASP A 198 3.40 -13.32 15.74
C ASP A 198 2.54 -14.00 16.82
N GLU A 199 3.10 -14.94 17.59
CA GLU A 199 2.41 -15.53 18.75
C GLU A 199 1.98 -14.47 19.77
N ILE A 200 2.88 -13.52 20.06
CA ILE A 200 2.58 -12.43 21.00
C ILE A 200 1.49 -11.53 20.44
N MET A 201 1.58 -11.12 19.17
CA MET A 201 0.54 -10.28 18.57
C MET A 201 -0.82 -11.00 18.54
N ASN A 202 -0.85 -12.29 18.23
CA ASN A 202 -2.08 -13.09 18.17
C ASN A 202 -2.76 -13.27 19.54
N ILE A 203 -2.01 -13.30 20.65
CA ILE A 203 -2.57 -13.35 22.02
C ILE A 203 -3.44 -12.11 22.31
N TYR A 204 -3.12 -10.96 21.73
CA TYR A 204 -3.76 -9.69 22.04
C TYR A 204 -4.72 -9.17 20.97
N LEU A 205 -4.80 -9.82 19.80
CA LEU A 205 -5.60 -9.40 18.65
C LEU A 205 -6.83 -10.31 18.35
N CYS A 206 -7.27 -11.17 19.28
CA CYS A 206 -8.43 -12.06 19.12
C CYS A 206 -9.77 -11.52 19.68
#